data_AF-A0A2S5W0L9-F1
#
_entry.id   AF-A0A2S5W0L9-F1
#
_cell.length_a   1.000
_cell.length_b   1.000
_cell.length_c   1.000
_cell.angle_alpha   90.00
_cell.angle_beta   90.00
_cell.angle_gamma   90.00
#
_symmetry.space_group_name_H-M   'P 1'
#
loop_
_entity.id
_entity.type
_entity.pdbx_description
1 polymer ?
#
loop_
_entity_poly.entity_id
_entity_poly.type
_entity_poly.pdbx_seq_one_letter_code
_entity_poly.pdbx_strand_id
1 'polypeptide(L)'
;MALALGMLHPRLVPTVVAFSGMYPFGDRTLPRDLSRSRLLLLNGTADPMAPQSSVDVLARTAAEQGAAVTRVSRDGGHGIQPAELAEAERWITGLAAAP
;
A
#
# COMPACT_ATOMS: atom_id res chain seq x y z
N MET A 1 9.60 4.32 3.09
CA MET A 1 9.41 5.69 3.63
C MET A 1 8.09 6.34 3.21
N ALA A 2 7.73 6.38 1.91
CA ALA A 2 6.48 7.00 1.45
C ALA A 2 5.19 6.41 2.08
N LEU A 3 5.15 5.09 2.32
CA LEU A 3 4.01 4.43 2.96
C LEU A 3 3.70 4.96 4.36
N ALA A 4 4.73 5.07 5.22
CA ALA A 4 4.56 5.62 6.56
C ALA A 4 4.11 7.09 6.51
N LEU A 5 4.67 7.88 5.59
CA LEU A 5 4.29 9.28 5.40
C LEU A 5 2.82 9.42 4.99
N GLY A 6 2.35 8.64 4.01
CA GLY A 6 0.95 8.66 3.56
C GLY A 6 -0.04 8.21 4.63
N MET A 7 0.35 7.25 5.47
CA MET A 7 -0.46 6.82 6.61
C MET A 7 -0.45 7.86 7.75
N LEU A 8 0.68 8.51 8.03
CA LEU A 8 0.76 9.53 9.09
C LEU A 8 0.11 10.86 8.70
N HIS A 9 0.13 11.20 7.41
CA HIS A 9 -0.28 12.52 6.90
C HIS A 9 -1.19 12.39 5.67
N PRO A 10 -2.38 11.79 5.81
CA PRO A 10 -3.29 11.49 4.69
C PRO A 10 -3.82 12.74 3.97
N ARG A 11 -3.70 13.93 4.56
CA ARG A 11 -4.01 15.21 3.90
C ARG A 11 -2.88 15.74 3.01
N LEU A 12 -1.63 15.36 3.28
CA LEU A 12 -0.46 15.80 2.52
C LEU A 12 -0.10 14.80 1.43
N VAL A 13 -0.22 13.50 1.73
CA VAL A 13 0.07 12.41 0.80
C VAL A 13 -1.13 11.45 0.80
N PRO A 14 -2.21 11.78 0.08
CA PRO A 14 -3.45 10.98 0.11
C PRO A 14 -3.35 9.69 -0.70
N THR A 15 -2.39 9.58 -1.63
CA THR A 15 -2.28 8.44 -2.55
C THR A 15 -0.87 7.87 -2.47
N VAL A 16 -0.75 6.56 -2.24
CA VAL A 16 0.53 5.86 -2.19
C VAL A 16 0.47 4.59 -3.03
N VAL A 17 1.47 4.42 -3.90
CA VAL A 17 1.81 3.12 -4.49
C VAL A 17 3.01 2.55 -3.75
N ALA A 18 2.85 1.37 -3.16
CA ALA A 18 3.86 0.69 -2.38
C ALA A 18 4.27 -0.63 -3.06
N PHE A 19 5.38 -0.58 -3.80
CA PHE A 19 6.04 -1.77 -4.32
C PHE A 19 6.81 -2.46 -3.20
N SER A 20 6.55 -3.76 -3.01
CA SER A 20 7.14 -4.59 -1.97
C SER A 20 7.07 -3.93 -0.58
N GLY A 21 5.97 -3.22 -0.31
CA GLY A 21 5.73 -2.52 0.94
C GLY A 21 5.29 -3.46 2.06
N MET A 22 5.72 -3.17 3.30
CA MET A 22 5.34 -3.89 4.51
C MET A 22 4.82 -2.93 5.59
N TYR A 23 4.20 -3.45 6.65
CA TYR A 23 3.68 -2.60 7.74
C TYR A 23 4.82 -1.83 8.43
N PRO A 24 4.83 -0.48 8.40
CA PRO A 24 6.02 0.27 8.77
C PRO A 24 6.08 0.70 10.25
N PHE A 25 5.10 0.33 11.07
CA PHE A 25 4.94 0.89 12.42
C PHE A 25 5.25 -0.06 13.57
N GLY A 26 5.43 -1.36 13.31
CA GLY A 26 5.58 -2.36 14.38
C GLY A 26 4.44 -2.23 15.39
N ASP A 27 4.76 -2.13 16.68
CA ASP A 27 3.72 -2.07 17.74
C ASP A 27 3.17 -0.66 18.01
N ARG A 28 3.51 0.33 17.18
CA ARG A 28 3.10 1.73 17.41
C ARG A 28 1.64 1.95 17.03
N THR A 29 0.98 2.83 17.79
CA THR A 29 -0.39 3.28 17.49
C THR A 29 -0.42 4.18 16.26
N LEU A 30 -1.37 3.92 15.37
CA LEU A 30 -1.59 4.67 14.14
C LEU A 30 -2.52 5.88 14.33
N PRO A 31 -2.52 6.83 13.37
CA PRO A 31 -3.62 7.77 13.21
C PRO A 31 -4.94 7.03 13.04
N ARG A 32 -6.00 7.57 13.66
CA ARG A 32 -7.33 6.94 13.65
C ARG A 32 -8.17 7.22 12.40
N ASP A 33 -7.69 8.08 11.51
CA ASP A 33 -8.44 8.49 10.32
C ASP A 33 -7.54 8.47 9.09
N LEU A 34 -7.73 7.44 8.28
CA LEU A 34 -7.14 7.26 6.96
C LEU A 34 -8.21 7.31 5.86
N SER A 35 -9.39 7.90 6.12
CA SER A 35 -10.50 7.99 5.16
C SER A 35 -10.13 8.66 3.83
N ARG A 36 -9.07 9.47 3.84
CA ARG A 36 -8.52 10.14 2.65
C ARG A 36 -7.39 9.38 1.96
N SER A 37 -6.93 8.27 2.55
CA SER A 37 -5.82 7.48 2.02
C SER A 37 -6.31 6.48 0.97
N ARG A 38 -5.60 6.44 -0.15
CA ARG A 38 -5.69 5.40 -1.18
C ARG A 38 -4.34 4.71 -1.30
N LEU A 39 -4.31 3.41 -1.04
CA LEU A 39 -3.09 2.61 -1.01
C LEU A 39 -3.17 1.51 -2.06
N LEU A 40 -2.21 1.48 -2.97
CA LEU A 40 -1.96 0.32 -3.83
C LEU A 40 -0.75 -0.44 -3.27
N LEU A 41 -0.96 -1.72 -2.94
CA LEU A 41 0.07 -2.61 -2.42
C LEU A 41 0.38 -3.68 -3.48
N LEU A 42 1.61 -3.65 -3.99
CA LEU A 42 2.10 -4.57 -5.02
C LEU A 42 3.20 -5.42 -4.40
N ASN A 43 2.95 -6.72 -4.18
CA ASN A 43 3.84 -7.58 -3.39
C ASN A 43 4.08 -8.96 -4.02
N GLY A 44 5.27 -9.50 -3.82
CA GLY A 44 5.61 -10.88 -4.15
C GLY A 44 5.10 -11.83 -3.06
N THR A 45 4.57 -12.99 -3.45
CA THR A 45 4.07 -14.01 -2.51
C THR A 45 5.20 -14.69 -1.73
N ALA A 46 6.43 -14.64 -2.23
CA ALA A 46 7.63 -15.23 -1.63
C ALA A 46 8.68 -14.17 -1.25
N ASP A 47 8.27 -12.95 -0.91
CA ASP A 47 9.17 -11.87 -0.50
C ASP A 47 9.58 -11.99 0.98
N PRO A 48 10.87 -12.27 1.29
CA PRO A 48 11.33 -12.33 2.69
C PRO A 48 11.49 -10.95 3.34
N MET A 49 11.59 -9.88 2.56
CA MET A 49 11.72 -8.50 3.06
C MET A 49 10.37 -7.85 3.35
N ALA A 50 9.32 -8.25 2.63
CA ALA A 50 7.94 -7.89 2.94
C ALA A 50 7.07 -9.16 3.12
N PRO A 51 7.22 -9.88 4.24
CA PRO A 51 6.47 -11.12 4.48
C PRO A 51 4.96 -10.87 4.42
N GLN A 52 4.22 -11.84 3.88
CA GLN A 52 2.75 -11.74 3.70
C GLN A 52 2.02 -11.37 4.99
N SER A 53 2.45 -11.90 6.14
CA SER A 53 1.88 -11.55 7.45
C SER A 53 2.00 -10.05 7.77
N SER A 54 3.10 -9.39 7.39
CA SER A 54 3.27 -7.95 7.56
C SER A 54 2.40 -7.16 6.58
N VAL A 55 2.27 -7.63 5.33
CA VAL A 55 1.38 -7.03 4.34
C VAL A 55 -0.08 -7.15 4.76
N ASP A 56 -0.46 -8.25 5.40
CA ASP A 56 -1.80 -8.48 5.95
C ASP A 56 -2.12 -7.54 7.09
N VAL A 57 -1.17 -7.35 8.03
CA VAL A 57 -1.30 -6.35 9.09
C VAL A 57 -1.45 -4.95 8.48
N LEU A 58 -0.65 -4.61 7.48
CA LEU A 58 -0.74 -3.32 6.80
C LEU A 58 -2.13 -3.10 6.19
N ALA A 59 -2.60 -4.03 5.36
CA ALA A 59 -3.86 -3.89 4.64
C ALA A 59 -5.05 -3.84 5.60
N ARG A 60 -5.10 -4.76 6.57
CA ARG A 60 -6.17 -4.80 7.58
C ARG A 60 -6.21 -3.49 8.36
N THR A 61 -5.07 -3.08 8.92
CA THR A 61 -5.03 -1.92 9.80
C THR A 61 -5.35 -0.63 9.03
N ALA A 62 -4.86 -0.49 7.79
CA ALA A 62 -5.20 0.67 6.97
C ALA A 62 -6.70 0.73 6.64
N ALA A 63 -7.31 -0.40 6.27
CA ALA A 63 -8.73 -0.48 5.97
C ALA A 63 -9.62 -0.23 7.20
N GLU A 64 -9.24 -0.77 8.37
CA GLU A 64 -9.94 -0.52 9.65
C GLU A 64 -9.95 0.97 10.04
N GLN A 65 -8.92 1.74 9.66
CA GLN A 65 -8.88 3.19 9.84
C GLN A 65 -9.48 3.98 8.67
N GLY A 66 -10.13 3.30 7.71
CA GLY A 66 -10.91 3.91 6.63
C GLY A 66 -10.17 4.10 5.30
N ALA A 67 -8.93 3.63 5.14
CA ALA A 67 -8.23 3.75 3.85
C ALA A 67 -8.87 2.86 2.77
N ALA A 68 -8.89 3.34 1.53
CA ALA A 68 -9.14 2.51 0.36
C ALA A 68 -7.86 1.74 0.00
N VAL A 69 -7.88 0.41 0.14
CA VAL A 69 -6.70 -0.44 -0.07
C VAL A 69 -6.94 -1.38 -1.26
N THR A 70 -6.09 -1.28 -2.28
CA THR A 70 -6.02 -2.23 -3.39
C THR A 70 -4.78 -3.11 -3.20
N ARG A 71 -4.95 -4.43 -3.28
CA ARG A 71 -3.85 -5.40 -3.19
C ARG A 71 -3.68 -6.13 -4.51
N VAL A 72 -2.43 -6.24 -4.96
CA VAL A 72 -2.05 -7.02 -6.12
C VAL A 72 -0.86 -7.88 -5.70
N SER A 73 -1.04 -9.19 -5.80
CA SER A 73 0.01 -10.17 -5.47
C SER A 73 0.49 -10.86 -6.74
N ARG A 74 1.77 -11.22 -6.76
CA ARG A 74 2.39 -11.97 -7.85
C ARG A 74 3.28 -13.07 -7.30
N ASP A 75 3.58 -14.06 -8.12
CA ASP A 75 4.64 -15.01 -7.81
C ASP A 75 6.02 -14.33 -7.85
N GLY A 76 6.88 -14.71 -6.89
CA GLY A 76 8.25 -14.20 -6.78
C GLY A 76 8.52 -13.46 -5.47
N GLY A 77 9.74 -12.93 -5.38
CA GLY A 77 10.26 -12.24 -4.20
C GLY A 77 10.16 -10.73 -4.28
N HIS A 78 11.17 -10.05 -3.73
CA HIS A 78 11.16 -8.60 -3.51
C HIS A 78 11.25 -7.72 -4.76
N GLY A 79 11.82 -8.24 -5.84
CA GLY A 79 12.12 -7.46 -7.05
C GLY A 79 10.84 -6.95 -7.74
N ILE A 80 10.87 -5.70 -8.20
CA ILE A 80 9.76 -5.08 -8.93
C ILE A 80 9.75 -5.59 -10.36
N GLN A 81 8.59 -6.05 -10.84
CA GLN A 81 8.37 -6.55 -12.19
C GLN A 81 7.70 -5.49 -13.08
N PRO A 82 7.95 -5.52 -14.40
CA PRO A 82 7.30 -4.60 -15.35
C PRO A 82 5.77 -4.62 -15.28
N ALA A 83 5.17 -5.79 -15.02
CA ALA A 83 3.73 -5.94 -14.87
C ALA A 83 3.16 -5.11 -13.70
N GLU A 84 3.92 -4.93 -12.62
CA GLU A 84 3.51 -4.11 -11.49
C GLU A 84 3.60 -2.62 -11.80
N LEU A 85 4.60 -2.21 -12.59
CA LEU A 85 4.71 -0.84 -13.07
C LEU A 85 3.51 -0.48 -13.94
N ALA A 86 3.13 -1.39 -14.86
CA ALA A 86 1.94 -1.22 -15.69
C ALA A 86 0.66 -1.18 -14.85
N GLU A 87 0.55 -2.00 -13.80
CA GLU A 87 -0.59 -1.96 -12.88
C GLU A 87 -0.64 -0.66 -12.07
N ALA A 88 0.50 -0.17 -11.58
CA ALA A 88 0.57 1.11 -10.89
C ALA A 88 0.13 2.27 -11.79
N GLU A 89 0.57 2.29 -13.04
CA GLU A 89 0.16 3.27 -14.04
C GLU A 89 -1.36 3.21 -14.30
N ARG A 90 -1.90 2.01 -14.57
CA ARG A 90 -3.34 1.80 -14.74
C ARG A 90 -4.14 2.29 -13.55
N TRP A 91 -3.69 1.97 -12.34
CA TRP A 91 -4.36 2.37 -11.12
C TRP A 91 -4.34 3.89 -10.93
N ILE A 92 -3.18 4.54 -11.07
CA ILE A 92 -3.05 6.00 -10.93
C ILE A 92 -3.91 6.74 -11.96
N THR A 93 -3.87 6.31 -13.22
CA THR A 93 -4.67 6.93 -14.30
C THR A 93 -6.17 6.75 -14.08
N GLY A 94 -6.59 5.62 -13.52
CA GLY A 94 -7.97 5.37 -13.10
C GLY A 94 -8.46 6.30 -11.98
N LEU A 95 -7.57 6.76 -11.08
CA LEU A 95 -7.94 7.72 -10.02
C LEU A 95 -8.30 9.10 -10.57
N ALA A 96 -7.64 9.54 -11.65
CA ALA A 96 -7.90 10.83 -12.27
C ALA A 96 -9.20 10.84 -13.09
N ALA A 97 -9.68 9.67 -13.50
CA ALA A 97 -10.92 9.50 -14.25
C ALA A 97 -12.17 9.42 -13.34
N ALA A 98 -12.01 9.29 -12.02
CA ALA A 98 -13.12 9.31 -11.07
C ALA A 98 -13.58 10.77 -10.84
N PRO A 99 -14.89 11.07 -10.96
CA PRO A 99 -15.44 12.42 -10.84
C PRO A 99 -15.30 13.04 -9.44
#